data_AF-A0AAD9JA62-F1
#
_entry.id   AF-A0AAD9JA62-F1
#
_cell.length_a   1.000
_cell.length_b   1.000
_cell.length_c   1.000
_cell.angle_alpha   90.00
_cell.angle_beta   90.00
_cell.angle_gamma   90.00
#
_symmetry.space_group_name_H-M   'P 1'
#
loop_
_entity.id
_entity.type
_entity.pdbx_description
1 polymer ?
#
loop_
_entity_poly.entity_id
_entity_poly.type
_entity_poly.pdbx_seq_one_letter_code
_entity_poly.pdbx_strand_id
1 'polypeptide(L)'
;MDKQEDNSAQEIQADLSEIERDLTLRHLLWESQVEWEKLSTEWTSGPFDQLNVDSLQKNVNRFTQTVYMLEKGLPHNEVVPRLKEKVLDFKQVMPGIISLRNPSLKPRHWDQIENIIGKSINKNKDFTLGDLLEMNISRYKDKIQDISTTASNEATLERMLQKVVDLWQATSFRLVPPF
;
A
#
# COMPACT_ATOMS: atom_id res chain seq x y z
N MET A 1 3.43 60.34 7.71
CA MET A 1 4.64 59.54 7.96
C MET A 1 4.23 58.15 8.42
N ASP A 2 3.41 58.04 9.47
CA ASP A 2 2.94 56.77 10.03
C ASP A 2 2.28 55.78 9.04
N LYS A 3 1.43 56.25 8.12
CA LYS A 3 0.78 55.36 7.12
C LYS A 3 1.75 54.73 6.11
N GLN A 4 2.88 55.38 5.87
CA GLN A 4 3.86 54.92 4.88
C GLN A 4 4.84 53.93 5.49
N GLU A 5 5.16 54.09 6.77
CA GLU A 5 5.91 53.12 7.57
C GLU A 5 5.08 51.87 7.89
N ASP A 6 3.78 52.03 8.20
CA ASP A 6 2.86 50.90 8.43
C ASP A 6 2.64 50.08 7.15
N ASN A 7 2.52 50.73 5.98
CA ASN A 7 2.43 50.03 4.69
C ASN A 7 3.73 49.27 4.34
N SER A 8 4.90 49.87 4.62
CA SER A 8 6.19 49.20 4.40
C SER A 8 6.40 48.00 5.33
N ALA A 9 5.94 48.07 6.58
CA ALA A 9 6.00 46.96 7.53
C ALA A 9 5.08 45.80 7.10
N GLN A 10 3.89 46.11 6.58
CA GLN A 10 2.95 45.10 6.06
C GLN A 10 3.49 44.39 4.81
N GLU A 11 4.13 45.12 3.90
CA GLU A 11 4.79 44.54 2.71
C GLU A 11 5.94 43.59 3.11
N ILE A 12 6.83 44.03 4.02
CA ILE A 12 7.93 43.18 4.52
C ILE A 12 7.40 41.92 5.22
N GLN A 13 6.32 42.05 6.01
CA GLN A 13 5.71 40.91 6.69
C GLN A 13 5.11 39.92 5.70
N ALA A 14 4.49 40.39 4.62
CA ALA A 14 3.95 39.56 3.55
C ALA A 14 5.08 38.81 2.82
N ASP A 15 6.14 39.49 2.41
CA ASP A 15 7.29 38.91 1.75
C ASP A 15 7.97 37.84 2.62
N LEU A 16 8.16 38.13 3.91
CA LEU A 16 8.75 37.19 4.86
C LEU A 16 7.89 35.93 5.02
N SER A 17 6.55 36.10 5.10
CA SER A 17 5.62 34.97 5.17
C SER A 17 5.61 34.11 3.90
N GLU A 18 5.80 34.72 2.73
CA GLU A 18 5.89 34.01 1.46
C GLU A 18 7.18 33.19 1.38
N ILE A 19 8.31 33.78 1.77
CA ILE A 19 9.61 33.11 1.82
C ILE A 19 9.58 31.95 2.82
N GLU A 20 9.00 32.16 4.01
CA GLU A 20 8.87 31.12 5.03
C GLU A 20 8.03 29.93 4.51
N ARG A 21 6.94 30.22 3.80
CA ARG A 21 6.10 29.19 3.17
C ARG A 21 6.86 28.42 2.10
N ASP A 22 7.56 29.10 1.19
CA ASP A 22 8.33 28.46 0.12
C ASP A 22 9.46 27.59 0.68
N LEU A 23 10.20 28.11 1.67
CA LEU A 23 11.27 27.37 2.34
C LEU A 23 10.74 26.10 3.04
N THR A 24 9.61 26.22 3.74
CA THR A 24 8.96 25.09 4.41
C THR A 24 8.57 24.00 3.42
N LEU A 25 7.99 24.37 2.28
CA LEU A 25 7.59 23.41 1.24
C LEU A 25 8.80 22.75 0.55
N ARG A 26 9.88 23.49 0.31
CA ARG A 26 11.12 22.93 -0.24
C ARG A 26 11.79 21.97 0.73
N HIS A 27 11.81 22.31 2.02
CA HIS A 27 12.31 21.42 3.07
C HIS A 27 11.50 20.12 3.11
N LEU A 28 10.17 20.23 3.12
CA LEU A 28 9.28 19.08 3.07
C LEU A 28 9.50 18.20 1.83
N LEU A 29 9.71 18.81 0.65
CA LEU A 29 10.03 18.08 -0.58
C LEU A 29 11.32 17.29 -0.44
N TRP A 30 12.38 17.91 0.07
CA TRP A 30 13.67 17.27 0.29
C TRP A 30 13.56 16.10 1.27
N GLU A 31 12.96 16.32 2.43
CA GLU A 31 12.73 15.27 3.44
C GLU A 31 11.90 14.13 2.88
N SER A 32 10.82 14.45 2.16
CA SER A 32 9.95 13.44 1.55
C SER A 32 10.67 12.58 0.52
N GLN A 33 11.57 13.18 -0.28
CA GLN A 33 12.35 12.45 -1.26
C GLN A 33 13.35 11.50 -0.60
N VAL A 34 14.07 11.96 0.43
CA VAL A 34 15.02 11.15 1.18
C VAL A 34 14.30 10.01 1.91
N GLU A 35 13.18 10.31 2.56
CA GLU A 35 12.37 9.33 3.27
C GLU A 35 11.80 8.28 2.31
N TRP A 36 11.27 8.70 1.16
CA TRP A 36 10.75 7.80 0.14
C TRP A 36 11.82 6.85 -0.39
N GLU A 37 13.02 7.35 -0.71
CA GLU A 37 14.10 6.51 -1.23
C GLU A 37 14.53 5.45 -0.21
N LYS A 38 14.65 5.84 1.06
CA LYS A 38 14.96 4.91 2.15
C LYS A 38 13.88 3.84 2.30
N LEU A 39 12.63 4.24 2.43
CA LEU A 39 11.51 3.33 2.63
C LEU A 39 11.28 2.41 1.43
N SER A 40 11.35 2.94 0.21
CA SER A 40 11.20 2.13 -1.01
C SER A 40 12.31 1.10 -1.15
N THR A 41 13.55 1.44 -0.77
CA THR A 41 14.65 0.47 -0.69
C THR A 41 14.35 -0.62 0.35
N GLU A 42 13.96 -0.24 1.57
CA GLU A 42 13.62 -1.20 2.63
C GLU A 42 12.49 -2.15 2.22
N TRP A 43 11.43 -1.63 1.59
CA TRP A 43 10.30 -2.43 1.13
C TRP A 43 10.68 -3.39 0.01
N THR A 44 11.57 -2.97 -0.89
CA THR A 44 11.97 -3.77 -2.07
C THR A 44 13.08 -4.76 -1.78
N SER A 45 13.94 -4.52 -0.80
CA SER A 45 15.03 -5.44 -0.43
C SER A 45 14.63 -6.52 0.58
N GLY A 46 13.56 -6.28 1.36
CA GLY A 46 13.13 -7.18 2.41
C GLY A 46 12.36 -8.40 1.89
N PRO A 47 12.33 -9.51 2.66
CA PRO A 47 11.48 -10.66 2.35
C PRO A 47 10.00 -10.25 2.28
N PHE A 48 9.32 -10.61 1.18
CA PHE A 48 7.93 -10.27 0.94
C PHE A 48 7.01 -10.74 2.07
N ASP A 49 7.35 -11.86 2.71
CA ASP A 49 6.55 -12.43 3.79
C ASP A 49 6.57 -11.63 5.10
N GLN A 50 7.59 -10.80 5.30
CA GLN A 50 7.73 -9.93 6.47
C GLN A 50 7.19 -8.52 6.23
N LEU A 51 6.79 -8.23 4.99
CA LEU A 51 6.31 -6.91 4.61
C LEU A 51 4.98 -6.59 5.31
N ASN A 52 4.98 -5.47 6.04
CA ASN A 52 3.76 -4.91 6.63
C ASN A 52 3.00 -4.09 5.60
N VAL A 53 2.02 -4.72 4.95
CA VAL A 53 1.22 -4.12 3.87
C VAL A 53 0.40 -2.92 4.35
N ASP A 54 -0.13 -2.95 5.57
CA ASP A 54 -0.91 -1.84 6.13
C ASP A 54 -0.07 -0.59 6.32
N SER A 55 1.14 -0.75 6.86
CA SER A 55 2.12 0.32 7.01
C SER A 55 2.56 0.87 5.65
N LEU A 56 2.85 -0.02 4.70
CA LEU A 56 3.18 0.35 3.33
C LEU A 56 2.07 1.19 2.68
N GLN A 57 0.82 0.72 2.73
CA GLN A 57 -0.33 1.40 2.14
C GLN A 57 -0.56 2.78 2.78
N LYS A 58 -0.40 2.91 4.10
CA LYS A 58 -0.48 4.18 4.81
C LYS A 58 0.60 5.14 4.34
N ASN A 59 1.84 4.68 4.20
CA ASN A 59 2.94 5.50 3.71
C ASN A 59 2.73 5.97 2.28
N VAL A 60 2.37 5.06 1.35
CA VAL A 60 2.07 5.43 -0.04
C VAL A 60 0.96 6.48 -0.12
N ASN A 61 -0.09 6.35 0.69
CA ASN A 61 -1.15 7.35 0.76
C ASN A 61 -0.67 8.69 1.34
N ARG A 62 0.15 8.67 2.41
CA ARG A 62 0.77 9.87 2.98
C ARG A 62 1.58 10.61 1.92
N PHE A 63 2.50 9.92 1.24
CA PHE A 63 3.31 10.53 0.18
C PHE A 63 2.48 11.03 -0.99
N THR A 64 1.39 10.34 -1.36
CA THR A 64 0.47 10.83 -2.41
C THR A 64 -0.12 12.19 -2.04
N GLN A 65 -0.54 12.38 -0.78
CA GLN A 65 -1.07 13.65 -0.30
C GLN A 65 0.01 14.73 -0.23
N THR A 66 1.20 14.38 0.28
CA THR A 66 2.35 15.29 0.32
C THR A 66 2.74 15.78 -1.07
N VAL A 67 2.82 14.89 -2.05
CA VAL A 67 3.11 15.24 -3.44
C VAL A 67 2.06 16.19 -4.02
N TYR A 68 0.77 15.94 -3.77
CA TYR A 68 -0.30 16.83 -4.24
C TYR A 68 -0.20 18.23 -3.62
N MET A 69 0.12 18.30 -2.32
CA MET A 69 0.35 19.56 -1.62
C MET A 69 1.54 20.32 -2.21
N LEU A 70 2.66 19.63 -2.45
CA LEU A 70 3.88 20.22 -3.02
C LEU A 70 3.66 20.69 -4.46
N GLU A 71 2.91 19.94 -5.27
CA GLU A 71 2.55 20.31 -6.65
C GLU A 71 1.69 21.58 -6.71
N LYS A 72 0.83 21.79 -5.71
CA LYS A 72 -0.01 22.99 -5.58
C LYS A 72 0.74 24.17 -4.96
N GLY A 73 1.67 23.89 -4.05
CA GLY A 73 2.29 24.90 -3.19
C GLY A 73 3.59 25.47 -3.74
N LEU A 74 4.35 24.70 -4.52
CA LEU A 74 5.62 25.14 -5.09
C LEU A 74 5.48 25.59 -6.55
N PRO A 75 6.29 26.55 -7.00
CA PRO A 75 6.46 26.82 -8.42
C PRO A 75 6.91 25.57 -9.19
N HIS A 76 6.70 25.59 -10.51
CA HIS A 76 7.12 24.48 -11.38
C HIS A 76 8.60 24.12 -11.16
N ASN A 77 8.84 22.83 -10.95
CA ASN A 77 10.16 22.26 -10.75
C ASN A 77 10.18 20.80 -11.25
N GLU A 78 11.37 20.25 -11.46
CA GLU A 78 11.52 18.88 -11.96
C GLU A 78 11.44 17.80 -10.86
N VAL A 79 11.57 18.17 -9.59
CA VAL A 79 11.72 17.23 -8.49
C VAL A 79 10.37 16.67 -8.05
N VAL A 80 9.35 17.53 -7.92
CA VAL A 80 7.99 17.12 -7.56
C VAL A 80 7.42 16.10 -8.56
N PRO A 81 7.49 16.30 -9.89
CA PRO A 81 7.05 15.29 -10.86
C PRO A 81 7.77 13.95 -10.73
N ARG A 82 9.09 13.94 -10.49
CA ARG A 82 9.86 12.70 -10.32
C ARG A 82 9.44 11.93 -9.06
N LEU A 83 9.24 12.62 -7.94
CA LEU A 83 8.71 12.00 -6.73
C LEU A 83 7.28 11.49 -6.94
N LYS A 84 6.44 12.27 -7.64
CA LYS A 84 5.07 11.89 -7.98
C LYS A 84 5.01 10.61 -8.78
N GLU A 85 5.81 10.49 -9.83
CA GLU A 85 5.90 9.30 -10.67
C GLU A 85 6.23 8.06 -9.82
N LYS A 86 7.32 8.11 -9.05
CA LYS A 86 7.72 7.01 -8.15
C LYS A 86 6.61 6.59 -7.19
N VAL A 87 5.92 7.56 -6.56
CA VAL A 87 4.84 7.30 -5.60
C VAL A 87 3.62 6.69 -6.31
N LEU A 88 3.26 7.18 -7.49
CA LEU A 88 2.11 6.69 -8.25
C LEU A 88 2.35 5.30 -8.82
N ASP A 89 3.57 4.99 -9.28
CA ASP A 89 3.94 3.65 -9.73
C ASP A 89 3.78 2.63 -8.60
N PHE A 90 4.28 2.96 -7.41
CA PHE A 90 4.07 2.14 -6.21
C PHE A 90 2.59 2.01 -5.87
N LYS A 91 1.82 3.10 -5.96
CA LYS A 91 0.37 3.07 -5.72
C LYS A 91 -0.38 2.15 -6.69
N GLN A 92 0.04 2.06 -7.94
CA GLN A 92 -0.59 1.18 -8.93
C GLN A 92 -0.41 -0.30 -8.63
N VAL A 93 0.72 -0.71 -8.04
CA VAL A 93 0.98 -2.10 -7.68
C VAL A 93 0.38 -2.51 -6.32
N MET A 94 0.02 -1.54 -5.47
CA MET A 94 -0.51 -1.80 -4.11
C MET A 94 -1.67 -2.82 -4.07
N PRO A 95 -2.70 -2.74 -4.93
CA PRO A 95 -3.78 -3.73 -4.91
C PRO A 95 -3.30 -5.17 -5.16
N GLY A 96 -2.30 -5.33 -6.02
CA GLY A 96 -1.66 -6.62 -6.26
C GLY A 96 -0.91 -7.13 -5.03
N ILE A 97 -0.14 -6.26 -4.37
CA ILE A 97 0.58 -6.58 -3.13
C ILE A 97 -0.41 -7.03 -2.03
N ILE A 98 -1.49 -6.27 -1.82
CA ILE A 98 -2.54 -6.60 -0.85
C ILE A 98 -3.17 -7.96 -1.17
N SER A 99 -3.50 -8.19 -2.44
CA SER A 99 -4.10 -9.45 -2.88
C SER A 99 -3.18 -10.65 -2.64
N LEU A 100 -1.89 -10.51 -2.93
CA LEU A 100 -0.88 -11.56 -2.74
C LEU A 100 -0.55 -11.82 -1.27
N ARG A 101 -0.81 -10.86 -0.38
CA ARG A 101 -0.62 -11.00 1.07
C ARG A 101 -1.87 -11.48 1.80
N ASN A 102 -2.90 -11.90 1.07
CA ASN A 102 -4.09 -12.51 1.65
C ASN A 102 -3.74 -13.86 2.31
N PRO A 103 -3.96 -14.03 3.63
CA PRO A 103 -3.64 -15.27 4.36
C PRO A 103 -4.52 -16.45 3.95
N SER A 104 -5.63 -16.21 3.25
CA SER A 104 -6.52 -17.27 2.75
C SER A 104 -5.98 -17.98 1.51
N LEU A 105 -4.91 -17.46 0.90
CA LEU A 105 -4.30 -18.07 -0.28
C LEU A 105 -3.61 -19.39 0.05
N LYS A 106 -4.07 -20.47 -0.60
CA LYS A 106 -3.54 -21.84 -0.47
C LYS A 106 -2.68 -22.19 -1.69
N PRO A 107 -1.89 -23.27 -1.66
CA PRO A 107 -1.01 -23.67 -2.78
C PRO A 107 -1.71 -23.63 -4.15
N ARG A 108 -2.93 -24.18 -4.26
CA ARG A 108 -3.76 -24.13 -5.49
C ARG A 108 -3.99 -22.72 -6.07
N HIS A 109 -4.15 -21.71 -5.22
CA HIS A 109 -4.36 -20.33 -5.66
C HIS A 109 -3.05 -19.71 -6.15
N TRP A 110 -1.94 -20.08 -5.52
CA TRP A 110 -0.61 -19.67 -5.96
C TRP A 110 -0.26 -20.28 -7.30
N ASP A 111 -0.56 -21.56 -7.52
CA ASP A 111 -0.38 -22.19 -8.84
C ASP A 111 -1.17 -21.44 -9.93
N GLN A 112 -2.40 -21.02 -9.64
CA GLN A 112 -3.20 -20.20 -10.57
C GLN A 112 -2.56 -18.82 -10.84
N ILE A 113 -2.06 -18.16 -9.80
CA ILE A 113 -1.38 -16.87 -9.92
C ILE A 113 -0.10 -16.98 -10.74
N GLU A 114 0.74 -17.99 -10.48
CA GLU A 114 1.97 -18.26 -11.23
C GLU A 114 1.68 -18.57 -12.70
N ASN A 115 0.63 -19.34 -12.98
CA ASN A 115 0.18 -19.62 -14.35
C ASN A 115 -0.26 -18.36 -15.10
N ILE A 116 -0.88 -17.40 -14.41
CA ILE A 116 -1.31 -16.12 -15.01
C ILE A 116 -0.13 -15.20 -15.28
N ILE A 117 0.81 -15.14 -14.34
CA ILE A 117 2.01 -14.30 -14.45
C ILE A 117 3.01 -14.91 -15.46
N GLY A 118 2.97 -16.23 -15.64
CA GLY A 118 3.91 -16.97 -16.48
C GLY A 118 5.30 -17.11 -15.86
N LYS A 119 5.42 -16.86 -14.56
CA LYS A 119 6.67 -16.97 -13.78
C LYS A 119 6.35 -17.65 -12.44
N SER A 120 7.27 -18.50 -11.97
CA SER A 120 7.15 -19.06 -10.64
C SER A 120 7.51 -18.02 -9.59
N ILE A 121 6.64 -17.88 -8.59
CA ILE A 121 6.85 -17.13 -7.37
C ILE A 121 7.44 -18.11 -6.37
N ASN A 122 8.76 -18.21 -6.38
CA ASN A 122 9.47 -19.05 -5.42
C ASN A 122 9.44 -18.38 -4.04
N LYS A 123 8.45 -18.71 -3.21
CA LYS A 123 8.27 -18.16 -1.85
C LYS A 123 9.34 -18.59 -0.84
N ASN A 124 10.50 -19.02 -1.30
CA ASN A 124 11.66 -19.15 -0.43
C ASN A 124 11.98 -17.79 0.20
N LYS A 125 12.82 -17.79 1.24
CA LYS A 125 13.19 -16.60 2.04
C LYS A 125 13.75 -15.43 1.22
N ASP A 126 14.06 -15.65 -0.06
CA ASP A 126 14.69 -14.69 -0.95
C ASP A 126 13.68 -13.92 -1.82
N PHE A 127 12.37 -14.24 -1.78
CA PHE A 127 11.38 -13.51 -2.58
C PHE A 127 11.09 -12.15 -1.98
N THR A 128 11.29 -11.09 -2.77
CA THR A 128 11.15 -9.71 -2.33
C THR A 128 10.04 -8.97 -3.08
N LEU A 129 9.66 -7.78 -2.59
CA LEU A 129 8.79 -6.90 -3.34
C LEU A 129 9.47 -6.39 -4.62
N GLY A 130 10.80 -6.23 -4.63
CA GLY A 130 11.54 -5.87 -5.84
C GLY A 130 11.29 -6.85 -6.98
N ASP A 131 11.35 -8.15 -6.68
CA ASP A 131 11.08 -9.21 -7.67
C ASP A 131 9.67 -9.11 -8.24
N LEU A 132 8.67 -8.83 -7.39
CA LEU A 132 7.28 -8.61 -7.85
C LEU A 132 7.19 -7.40 -8.78
N LEU A 133 7.85 -6.29 -8.46
CA LEU A 133 7.84 -5.10 -9.30
C LEU A 133 8.43 -5.40 -10.69
N GLU A 134 9.53 -6.15 -10.75
CA GLU A 134 10.14 -6.59 -12.02
C GLU A 134 9.24 -7.53 -12.83
N MET A 135 8.39 -8.31 -12.17
CA MET A 135 7.38 -9.13 -12.83
C MET A 135 6.18 -8.31 -13.36
N ASN A 136 6.15 -7.01 -13.10
CA ASN A 136 5.12 -6.08 -13.57
C ASN A 136 3.69 -6.53 -13.20
N ILE A 137 3.50 -6.89 -11.92
CA ILE A 137 2.24 -7.48 -11.44
C ILE A 137 1.02 -6.59 -11.67
N SER A 138 1.23 -5.27 -11.82
CA SER A 138 0.16 -4.29 -12.08
C SER A 138 -0.67 -4.67 -13.30
N ARG A 139 -0.08 -5.33 -14.30
CA ARG A 139 -0.78 -5.83 -15.50
C ARG A 139 -1.79 -6.93 -15.21
N TYR A 140 -1.57 -7.70 -14.13
CA TYR A 140 -2.41 -8.83 -13.75
C TYR A 140 -3.24 -8.54 -12.49
N LYS A 141 -3.25 -7.29 -12.02
CA LYS A 141 -3.86 -6.90 -10.74
C LYS A 141 -5.29 -7.40 -10.58
N ASP A 142 -6.13 -7.30 -11.62
CA ASP A 142 -7.55 -7.64 -11.56
C ASP A 142 -7.71 -9.16 -11.40
N LYS A 143 -6.94 -9.95 -12.16
CA LYS A 143 -6.96 -11.41 -12.07
C LYS A 143 -6.43 -11.91 -10.72
N ILE A 144 -5.36 -11.30 -10.20
CA ILE A 144 -4.81 -11.64 -8.88
C ILE A 144 -5.83 -11.31 -7.78
N GLN A 145 -6.51 -10.17 -7.91
CA GLN A 145 -7.57 -9.74 -6.99
C GLN A 145 -8.76 -10.71 -7.01
N ASP A 146 -9.17 -11.21 -8.18
CA ASP A 146 -10.25 -12.18 -8.31
C ASP A 146 -9.92 -13.52 -7.62
N ILE A 147 -8.69 -14.02 -7.81
CA ILE A 147 -8.22 -15.25 -7.14
C ILE A 147 -8.17 -15.03 -5.63
N SER A 148 -7.62 -13.89 -5.18
CA SER A 148 -7.55 -13.56 -3.76
C SER A 148 -8.94 -13.46 -3.13
N THR A 149 -9.90 -12.89 -3.85
CA THR A 149 -11.30 -12.79 -3.40
C THR A 149 -11.94 -14.18 -3.30
N THR A 150 -11.74 -15.03 -4.30
CA THR A 150 -12.18 -16.44 -4.28
C THR A 150 -11.62 -17.17 -3.06
N ALA A 151 -10.32 -17.01 -2.77
CA ALA A 151 -9.67 -17.62 -1.63
C ALA A 151 -10.31 -17.22 -0.28
N SER A 152 -10.61 -15.93 -0.10
CA SER A 152 -11.30 -15.42 1.09
C SER A 152 -12.72 -15.97 1.25
N ASN A 153 -13.43 -16.12 0.12
CA ASN A 153 -14.78 -16.69 0.09
C ASN A 153 -14.74 -18.18 0.46
N GLU A 154 -13.81 -18.95 -0.13
CA GLU A 154 -13.59 -20.36 0.20
C GLU A 154 -13.25 -20.55 1.67
N ALA A 155 -12.34 -19.75 2.23
CA ALA A 155 -12.00 -19.82 3.65
C ALA A 155 -13.20 -19.52 4.56
N THR A 156 -14.12 -18.67 4.11
CA THR A 156 -15.35 -18.38 4.83
C THR A 156 -16.34 -19.54 4.77
N LEU A 157 -16.51 -20.17 3.60
CA LEU A 157 -17.34 -21.36 3.43
C LEU A 157 -16.80 -22.55 4.23
N GLU A 158 -15.50 -22.81 4.17
CA GLU A 158 -14.84 -23.86 4.95
C GLU A 158 -15.07 -23.67 6.45
N ARG A 159 -14.97 -22.43 6.96
CA ARG A 159 -15.25 -22.12 8.36
C ARG A 159 -16.71 -22.36 8.74
N MET A 160 -17.65 -22.06 7.83
CA MET A 160 -19.08 -22.34 8.06
C MET A 160 -19.36 -23.84 8.09
N LEU A 161 -18.77 -24.60 7.16
CA LEU A 161 -18.90 -26.06 7.13
C LEU A 161 -18.29 -26.71 8.37
N GLN A 162 -17.14 -26.22 8.84
CA GLN A 162 -16.51 -26.73 10.05
C GLN A 162 -17.42 -26.56 11.28
N LYS A 163 -18.09 -25.40 11.42
CA LYS A 163 -19.07 -25.19 12.50
C LYS A 163 -20.22 -26.19 12.45
N VAL A 164 -20.68 -26.55 11.25
CA VAL A 164 -21.71 -27.58 11.09
C VAL A 164 -21.16 -28.90 11.59
N VAL A 165 -19.99 -29.34 11.11
CA VAL A 165 -19.35 -30.59 11.57
C VAL A 165 -19.21 -30.63 13.09
N ASP A 166 -18.72 -29.56 13.70
CA ASP A 166 -18.54 -29.45 15.14
C ASP A 166 -19.88 -29.57 15.90
N LEU A 167 -20.95 -28.96 15.39
CA LEU A 167 -22.29 -29.06 15.96
C LEU A 167 -22.83 -30.50 15.91
N TRP A 168 -22.66 -31.19 14.79
CA TRP A 168 -23.07 -32.59 14.65
C TRP A 168 -22.29 -33.52 15.58
N GLN A 169 -20.99 -33.28 15.76
CA GLN A 169 -20.16 -34.04 16.70
C GLN A 169 -20.55 -33.80 18.17
N ALA A 170 -20.96 -32.58 18.53
CA ALA A 170 -21.40 -32.24 19.88
C ALA A 170 -22.84 -32.69 20.20
N THR A 171 -23.63 -33.06 19.18
CA THR A 171 -25.03 -33.46 19.36
C THR A 171 -25.10 -34.89 19.91
N SER A 172 -25.65 -35.04 21.12
CA SER A 172 -25.96 -36.35 21.70
C SER A 172 -27.47 -36.55 21.74
N PHE A 173 -27.93 -37.71 21.24
CA PHE A 173 -29.35 -38.06 21.30
C PHE A 173 -29.65 -38.75 22.62
N ARG A 174 -30.59 -38.18 23.39
CA ARG A 174 -31.12 -38.83 24.59
C ARG A 174 -32.14 -39.88 24.18
N LEU A 175 -31.82 -41.15 24.39
CA LEU A 175 -32.77 -42.24 24.22
C LEU A 175 -33.78 -42.23 25.37
N VAL A 176 -35.07 -42.25 25.04
CA VAL A 176 -36.16 -42.42 26.01
C VAL A 176 -36.63 -43.87 25.91
N PRO A 177 -36.63 -44.65 27.01
CA PRO A 177 -37.12 -46.02 26.99
C PRO A 177 -38.60 -46.06 26.60
N PRO A 178 -39.04 -47.05 25.80
CA PRO A 178 -40.46 -47.34 25.65
C PRO A 178 -40.99 -47.95 26.96
N PHE A 179 -42.21 -47.55 27.32
CA PHE A 179 -42.92 -47.81 28.58
C PHE A 179 -42.79 -49.24 29.14
#